data_AF-A0A091H1X2-F1
#
_entry.id   AF-A0A091H1X2-F1
#
_cell.length_a   1.000
_cell.length_b   1.000
_cell.length_c   1.000
_cell.angle_alpha   90.00
_cell.angle_beta   90.00
_cell.angle_gamma   90.00
#
_symmetry.space_group_name_H-M   'P 1'
#
loop_
_entity.id
_entity.type
_entity.pdbx_description
1 polymer ?
#
loop_
_entity_poly.entity_id
_entity_poly.type
_entity_poly.pdbx_seq_one_letter_code
_entity_poly.pdbx_strand_id
1 'polypeptide(L)' 'CDKRFKRQQDTKDHIRRAHGKKRDPQACPYCDKLISSKCGLTVHIRTHTGEKPYKCERCPASFAQRSAYNTHVR' A
#
# COMPACT_ATOMS: atom_id res chain seq x y z
N CYS A 1 4.83 5.90 -28.03
CA CYS A 1 4.81 4.78 -28.99
C CYS A 1 3.51 4.85 -29.76
N ASP A 2 3.47 4.37 -31.00
CA ASP A 2 2.32 4.51 -31.90
C ASP A 2 1.27 3.42 -31.73
N LYS A 3 1.10 2.91 -30.51
CA LYS A 3 0.11 1.88 -30.20
C LYS A 3 -1.30 2.49 -30.19
N ARG A 4 -2.19 1.94 -31.04
CA ARG A 4 -3.62 2.29 -31.07
C ARG A 4 -4.43 1.28 -30.27
N PHE A 5 -5.36 1.79 -29.47
CA PHE A 5 -6.27 0.98 -28.65
C PHE A 5 -7.72 1.23 -29.06
N LYS A 6 -8.57 0.21 -28.90
CA LYS A 6 -10.00 0.27 -29.24
C LYS A 6 -10.82 1.09 -28.23
N ARG A 7 -10.42 1.12 -26.95
CA ARG A 7 -11.11 1.88 -25.89
C ARG A 7 -10.18 2.92 -25.27
N GLN A 8 -10.75 4.07 -24.88
CA GLN A 8 -10.00 5.15 -24.26
C GLN A 8 -9.33 4.73 -22.92
N GLN A 9 -10.00 3.88 -22.14
CA GLN A 9 -9.48 3.38 -20.87
C GLN A 9 -8.19 2.57 -21.07
N ASP A 10 -8.13 1.75 -22.12
CA ASP A 10 -6.94 0.95 -22.43
C ASP A 10 -5.74 1.85 -22.76
N THR A 11 -5.96 2.96 -23.49
CA THR A 11 -4.93 3.96 -23.76
C THR A 11 -4.41 4.60 -22.48
N LYS A 12 -5.32 4.98 -21.56
CA LYS A 12 -4.93 5.57 -20.26
C LYS A 12 -4.12 4.60 -19.42
N ASP A 13 -4.54 3.34 -19.35
CA ASP A 13 -3.81 2.28 -18.63
C ASP A 13 -2.45 1.99 -19.27
N HIS A 14 -2.37 1.96 -20.61
CA HIS A 14 -1.12 1.83 -21.34
C HIS A 14 -0.16 2.96 -21.00
N ILE A 15 -0.58 4.22 -21.12
CA ILE A 15 0.26 5.37 -20.80
C ILE A 15 0.73 5.27 -19.36
N ARG A 16 -0.14 4.97 -18.38
CA ARG A 16 0.25 4.83 -16.97
C ARG A 16 1.31 3.76 -16.75
N ARG A 17 1.20 2.59 -17.41
CA ARG A 17 2.09 1.44 -17.17
C ARG A 17 3.39 1.49 -17.98
N ALA A 18 3.32 1.98 -19.22
CA ALA A 18 4.43 1.94 -20.17
C ALA A 18 5.20 3.26 -20.26
N HIS A 19 4.53 4.39 -19.99
CA HIS A 19 5.09 5.73 -20.14
C HIS A 19 4.98 6.58 -18.85
N GLY A 20 4.23 6.11 -17.86
CA GLY A 20 4.15 6.74 -16.55
C GLY A 20 5.43 6.54 -15.77
N LYS A 21 5.79 7.54 -14.95
CA LYS A 21 6.90 7.41 -14.00
C LYS A 21 6.62 6.22 -13.09
N LYS A 22 7.57 5.28 -13.01
CA LYS A 22 7.51 4.21 -12.00
C LYS A 22 7.49 4.89 -10.62
N ARG A 23 6.71 4.35 -9.68
CA ARG A 23 6.80 4.82 -8.30
C ARG A 23 8.17 4.45 -7.77
N ASP A 24 8.92 5.44 -7.33
CA ASP A 24 10.17 5.20 -6.62
C ASP A 24 9.88 4.37 -5.37
N PRO A 25 10.54 3.20 -5.24
CA PRO A 25 10.46 2.40 -4.03
C PRO A 25 10.96 3.23 -2.85
N GLN A 26 10.17 3.27 -1.78
CA GLN A 26 10.56 3.97 -0.56
C GLN A 26 11.28 2.97 0.36
N ALA A 27 12.48 3.34 0.81
CA ALA A 27 13.25 2.53 1.73
C ALA A 27 12.67 2.61 3.15
N CYS A 28 12.68 1.48 3.85
CA CYS A 28 12.39 1.45 5.28
C CYS A 28 13.57 2.02 6.07
N PRO A 29 13.34 2.91 7.05
CA PRO A 29 14.43 3.45 7.87
C PRO A 29 14.98 2.44 8.90
N TYR A 30 14.30 1.32 9.10
CA TYR A 30 14.67 0.29 10.10
C TYR A 30 15.20 -1.01 9.47
N CYS A 31 15.13 -1.16 8.14
CA CYS A 31 15.63 -2.33 7.43
C CYS A 31 15.78 -2.09 5.92
N ASP A 32 16.44 -3.00 5.21
CA ASP A 32 16.73 -2.84 3.77
C ASP A 32 15.53 -3.12 2.84
N LYS A 33 14.31 -3.12 3.36
CA LYS A 33 13.11 -3.35 2.54
C LYS A 33 12.73 -2.10 1.75
N LEU A 34 12.58 -2.27 0.45
CA LEU A 34 12.05 -1.27 -0.47
C LEU A 34 10.56 -1.51 -0.72
N ILE A 35 9.75 -0.48 -0.56
CA ILE A 35 8.28 -0.56 -0.68
C ILE A 35 7.78 0.45 -1.72
N SER A 36 7.12 -0.04 -2.77
CA SER A 36 6.64 0.76 -3.91
C SER A 36 5.42 1.65 -3.60
N SER A 37 5.00 1.73 -2.34
CA SER A 37 3.78 2.39 -1.88
C SER A 37 4.04 3.11 -0.56
N LYS A 38 3.79 4.43 -0.52
CA LYS A 38 3.89 5.22 0.71
C LYS A 38 3.01 4.67 1.85
N CYS A 39 1.78 4.30 1.52
CA CYS A 39 0.85 3.69 2.49
C CYS A 39 1.38 2.33 2.99
N GLY A 40 1.95 1.54 2.08
CA GLY A 40 2.61 0.27 2.42
C GLY A 40 3.81 0.47 3.34
N LEU A 41 4.60 1.53 3.13
CA LEU A 41 5.72 1.87 4.00
C LEU A 41 5.25 2.25 5.40
N THR A 42 4.24 3.10 5.53
CA THR A 42 3.67 3.46 6.84
C THR A 42 3.20 2.24 7.61
N VAL A 43 2.46 1.33 6.95
CA VAL A 43 2.01 0.08 7.57
C VAL A 43 3.19 -0.82 7.94
N HIS A 44 4.20 -0.89 7.09
CA HIS A 44 5.41 -1.66 7.38
C HIS A 44 6.18 -1.10 8.57
N ILE A 45 6.32 0.22 8.69
CA ILE A 45 7.01 0.85 9.84
C ILE A 45 6.37 0.44 11.17
N ARG A 46 5.05 0.24 11.21
CA ARG A 46 4.35 -0.25 12.41
C ARG A 46 4.81 -1.64 12.87
N THR A 47 5.41 -2.45 12.00
CA THR A 47 5.98 -3.75 12.40
C THR A 47 7.26 -3.60 13.20
N HIS A 48 7.96 -2.47 13.05
CA HIS A 48 9.17 -2.14 13.83
C HIS A 48 8.81 -1.40 15.12
N THR A 49 7.89 -0.44 15.05
CA THR A 49 7.50 0.37 16.22
C THR A 49 6.51 -0.34 17.13
N GLY A 50 5.85 -1.41 16.66
CA GLY A 50 4.78 -2.08 17.40
C GLY A 50 3.49 -1.26 17.51
N GLU A 51 3.37 -0.15 16.78
CA GLU A 51 2.19 0.72 16.82
C GLU A 51 0.94 -0.02 16.30
N LYS A 52 -0.11 -0.05 17.13
CA LYS A 52 -1.38 -0.71 16.83
C LYS A 52 -2.54 0.28 16.99
N PRO A 53 -2.77 1.16 15.99
CA PRO A 53 -3.76 2.23 16.13
C PRO A 53 -5.21 1.73 16.05
N TYR A 54 -5.45 0.52 15.52
CA TYR A 54 -6.79 -0.03 15.41
C TYR A 54 -7.08 -0.91 16.62
N LYS A 55 -7.79 -0.36 17.60
CA LYS A 55 -8.18 -1.07 18.83
C LYS A 55 -9.60 -1.58 18.70
N CYS A 56 -9.85 -2.81 19.14
CA CYS A 56 -11.20 -3.32 19.29
C CYS A 56 -11.85 -2.73 20.54
N GLU A 57 -13.11 -2.31 20.44
CA GLU A 57 -13.85 -1.78 21.60
C GLU A 57 -14.46 -2.88 22.46
N ARG A 58 -14.57 -4.10 21.92
CA ARG A 58 -15.20 -5.25 22.59
C ARG A 58 -14.20 -6.18 23.27
N CYS A 59 -12.91 -6.05 22.97
CA CYS A 59 -11.86 -6.91 23.51
C CYS A 59 -10.51 -6.17 23.54
N PRO A 60 -9.49 -6.65 24.26
CA PRO A 60 -8.19 -5.97 24.36
C PRO A 60 -7.34 -6.07 23.07
N ALA A 61 -7.85 -6.66 21.99
CA ALA A 61 -7.11 -6.83 20.75
C ALA A 61 -6.84 -5.48 20.06
N SER A 62 -5.62 -5.32 19.57
CA SER A 62 -5.19 -4.15 18.79
C SER A 62 -4.40 -4.61 17.56
N PHE A 63 -4.59 -3.91 16.44
CA PHE A 63 -4.08 -4.29 15.13
C PHE A 63 -3.27 -3.14 14.51
N ALA A 64 -2.21 -3.49 13.80
CA ALA A 64 -1.38 -2.53 13.04
C ALA A 64 -2.01 -2.15 11.68
N GLN A 65 -2.93 -2.97 11.18
CA GLN A 65 -3.56 -2.85 9.86
C GLN A 65 -5.08 -2.77 9.95
N ARG A 66 -5.68 -1.91 9.12
CA ARG A 66 -7.14 -1.75 9.05
C ARG A 66 -7.84 -3.00 8.54
N SER A 67 -7.26 -3.70 7.56
CA SER A 67 -7.80 -4.95 7.02
C SER A 67 -7.94 -6.01 8.12
N ALA A 68 -6.87 -6.23 8.90
CA ALA A 68 -6.88 -7.17 10.01
C ALA A 68 -7.92 -6.79 11.09
N TYR A 69 -8.02 -5.50 11.42
CA TYR A 69 -9.07 -5.00 12.31
C TYR A 69 -10.48 -5.27 11.76
N ASN A 70 -10.74 -4.92 10.50
CA ASN A 70 -12.04 -5.11 9.87
C ASN A 70 -12.45 -6.58 9.81
N THR A 71 -11.51 -7.49 9.54
CA THR A 71 -11.77 -8.94 9.58
C THR A 71 -12.06 -9.43 11.00
N HIS A 72 -11.45 -8.83 12.02
CA HIS A 72 -11.70 -9.20 13.41
C HIS A 72 -13.06 -8.72 13.94
N VAL A 73 -13.50 -7.52 13.55
CA VAL A 73 -14.76 -6.93 14.06
C VAL A 73 -15.99 -7.30 13.26
N ARG A 74 -15.82 -7.94 12.10
CA ARG A 74 -16.91 -8.46 11.28
C ARG A 74 -17.49 -9.72 11.91
#